data_AF-A0AAP2Z896-F1
#
_entry.id   AF-A0AAP2Z896-F1
#
_cell.length_a   1.000
_cell.length_b   1.000
_cell.length_c   1.000
_cell.angle_alpha   90.00
_cell.angle_beta   90.00
_cell.angle_gamma   90.00
#
_symmetry.space_group_name_H-M   'P 1'
#
loop_
_entity.id
_entity.type
_entity.pdbx_description
1 polymer ?
#
loop_
_entity_poly.entity_id
_entity_poly.type
_entity_poly.pdbx_seq_one_letter_code
_entity_poly.pdbx_strand_id
1 'polypeptide(L)'
;MGVGKTWINAVVGAVITIGLSFTGFSPLLGGGVAGYLQAEPPASGAKIGAISGVIAAIPLFLIIVLGFVLFAAVPAGSGGVPGGVELLVIFVVMLPMMLLWFVGLSAVGGYVGAYLHAEAR
;
A
#
# COMPACT_ATOMS: atom_id res chain seq x y z
N MET A 1 12.34 -10.25 -20.54
CA MET A 1 11.65 -9.86 -19.30
C MET A 1 12.42 -10.45 -18.14
N GLY A 2 12.92 -9.63 -17.20
CA GLY A 2 13.63 -10.13 -16.03
C GLY A 2 12.74 -9.98 -14.80
N VAL A 3 12.17 -11.07 -14.31
CA VAL A 3 11.33 -11.09 -13.09
C VAL A 3 11.99 -10.34 -11.93
N GLY A 4 13.32 -10.41 -11.83
CA GLY A 4 14.11 -9.66 -10.85
C GLY A 4 13.96 -8.14 -10.93
N LYS A 5 13.82 -7.55 -12.13
CA LYS A 5 13.67 -6.08 -12.29
C LYS A 5 12.30 -5.61 -11.80
N THR A 6 11.25 -6.37 -12.07
CA THR A 6 9.89 -6.06 -11.61
C THR A 6 9.79 -6.04 -10.09
N TRP A 7 10.41 -7.02 -9.42
CA TRP A 7 10.47 -7.07 -7.96
C TRP A 7 11.26 -5.91 -7.36
N ILE A 8 12.43 -5.60 -7.91
CA ILE A 8 13.26 -4.48 -7.43
C ILE A 8 12.49 -3.15 -7.56
N ASN A 9 11.86 -2.90 -8.70
CA ASN A 9 11.11 -1.67 -8.94
C ASN A 9 9.92 -1.52 -7.99
N ALA A 10 9.20 -2.62 -7.74
CA ALA A 10 8.10 -2.62 -6.76
C ALA A 10 8.59 -2.35 -5.33
N VAL A 11 9.74 -2.90 -4.93
CA VAL A 11 10.34 -2.63 -3.62
C VAL A 11 10.78 -1.18 -3.49
N VAL A 12 11.39 -0.61 -4.52
CA VAL A 12 11.78 0.82 -4.53
C VAL A 12 10.54 1.71 -4.37
N GLY A 13 9.47 1.43 -5.11
CA GLY A 13 8.20 2.13 -4.93
C GLY A 13 7.66 2.00 -3.51
N ALA A 14 7.72 0.81 -2.91
CA ALA A 14 7.26 0.57 -1.56
C ALA A 14 8.06 1.35 -0.51
N VAL A 15 9.39 1.42 -0.66
CA VAL A 15 10.25 2.23 0.21
C VAL A 15 9.86 3.72 0.15
N ILE A 16 9.57 4.22 -1.05
CA ILE A 16 9.10 5.61 -1.23
C ILE A 16 7.74 5.82 -0.58
N THR A 17 6.81 4.88 -0.72
CA THR A 17 5.50 4.93 -0.05
C THR A 17 5.64 4.98 1.46
N ILE A 18 6.54 4.18 2.03
CA ILE A 18 6.80 4.14 3.47
C ILE A 18 7.44 5.47 3.94
N GLY A 19 8.46 5.95 3.23
CA GLY A 19 9.14 7.20 3.57
C GLY A 19 8.24 8.44 3.49
N LEU A 20 7.27 8.43 2.57
CA LEU A 20 6.32 9.53 2.38
C LEU A 20 4.97 9.30 3.10
N SER A 21 4.85 8.26 3.92
CA SER A 21 3.59 7.83 4.55
C SER A 21 2.85 8.94 5.31
N PHE A 22 3.55 9.94 5.83
CA PHE A 22 2.99 11.12 6.49
C PHE A 22 2.08 11.98 5.58
N THR A 23 2.15 11.80 4.26
CA THR A 23 1.34 12.57 3.29
C THR A 23 -0.06 12.00 3.07
N GLY A 24 -0.33 10.75 3.46
CA GLY A 24 -1.61 10.06 3.17
C GLY A 24 -1.81 9.61 1.70
N PHE A 25 -1.08 10.20 0.76
CA PHE A 25 -1.12 9.88 -0.68
C PHE A 25 0.18 9.24 -1.19
N SER A 26 1.07 8.84 -0.28
CA SER A 26 2.35 8.20 -0.63
C SER A 26 2.26 6.93 -1.47
N PRO A 27 1.18 6.12 -1.45
CA PRO A 27 1.07 4.98 -2.37
C PRO A 27 1.04 5.44 -3.82
N LEU A 28 0.43 6.59 -4.11
CA LEU A 28 0.38 7.15 -5.47
C LEU A 28 1.77 7.53 -5.97
N LEU A 29 2.60 8.14 -5.11
CA LEU A 29 3.96 8.53 -5.47
C LEU A 29 4.89 7.31 -5.62
N GLY A 30 4.86 6.39 -4.65
CA GLY A 30 5.68 5.17 -4.70
C GLY A 30 5.31 4.26 -5.86
N GLY A 31 4.01 4.07 -6.11
CA GLY A 31 3.50 3.37 -7.29
C GLY A 31 3.95 4.02 -8.59
N GLY A 32 3.90 5.36 -8.67
CA GLY A 32 4.39 6.13 -9.81
C GLY A 32 5.86 5.90 -10.10
N VAL A 33 6.72 5.92 -9.08
CA VAL A 33 8.14 5.62 -9.27
C VAL A 33 8.35 4.17 -9.72
N ALA A 34 7.64 3.20 -9.13
CA ALA A 34 7.73 1.81 -9.54
C ALA A 34 7.33 1.60 -11.01
N GLY A 35 6.25 2.26 -11.45
CA GLY A 35 5.77 2.23 -12.83
C GLY A 35 6.72 2.91 -13.81
N TYR A 36 7.26 4.08 -13.43
CA TYR A 36 8.23 4.82 -14.24
C TYR A 36 9.53 4.04 -14.46
N LEU A 37 10.03 3.38 -13.41
CA LEU A 37 11.25 2.56 -13.47
C LEU A 37 11.06 1.25 -14.26
N GLN A 38 9.83 0.75 -14.39
CA GLN A 38 9.60 -0.45 -15.19
C GLN A 38 9.86 -0.21 -16.68
N ALA A 39 9.63 1.00 -17.18
CA ALA A 39 9.77 1.34 -18.59
C ALA A 39 8.98 0.38 -19.52
N GLU A 40 7.76 0.04 -19.11
CA GLU A 40 6.85 -0.85 -19.82
C GLU A 40 5.50 -0.15 -20.09
N PRO A 41 4.58 -0.76 -20.88
CA PRO A 41 3.29 -0.16 -21.15
C PRO A 41 2.51 0.21 -19.88
N PRO A 42 1.63 1.24 -19.91
CA PRO A 42 0.89 1.71 -18.73
C PRO A 42 0.14 0.62 -17.97
N ALA A 43 -0.39 -0.38 -18.66
CA ALA A 43 -1.04 -1.55 -18.04
C ALA A 43 -0.08 -2.41 -17.20
N SER A 44 1.18 -2.58 -17.62
CA SER A 44 2.22 -3.23 -16.80
C SER A 44 2.60 -2.35 -15.62
N GLY A 45 2.71 -1.03 -15.84
CA GLY A 45 2.97 -0.05 -14.78
C GLY A 45 1.94 -0.10 -13.66
N ALA A 46 0.66 -0.20 -14.01
CA ALA A 46 -0.44 -0.34 -13.04
C ALA A 46 -0.31 -1.60 -12.18
N LYS A 47 0.06 -2.75 -12.79
CA LYS A 47 0.27 -4.01 -12.06
C LYS A 47 1.42 -3.91 -11.07
N ILE A 48 2.53 -3.29 -11.47
CA ILE A 48 3.71 -3.15 -10.60
C ILE A 48 3.45 -2.13 -9.51
N GLY A 49 2.75 -1.04 -9.83
CA GLY A 49 2.21 -0.12 -8.85
C GLY A 49 1.33 -0.83 -7.82
N ALA A 50 0.41 -1.70 -8.24
CA ALA A 50 -0.41 -2.49 -7.32
C ALA A 50 0.45 -3.39 -6.40
N ILE A 51 1.44 -4.10 -6.95
CA ILE A 51 2.37 -4.95 -6.18
C ILE A 51 3.16 -4.10 -5.17
N SER A 52 3.67 -2.95 -5.60
CA SER A 52 4.36 -1.98 -4.73
C SER A 52 3.45 -1.54 -3.56
N GLY A 53 2.17 -1.25 -3.85
CA GLY A 53 1.19 -0.86 -2.84
C GLY A 53 0.91 -1.97 -1.81
N VAL A 54 0.83 -3.22 -2.26
CA VAL A 54 0.72 -4.39 -1.36
C VAL A 54 1.94 -4.49 -0.46
N ILE A 55 3.16 -4.39 -1.03
CA ILE A 55 4.40 -4.47 -0.25
C ILE A 55 4.46 -3.34 0.78
N ALA A 56 4.11 -2.12 0.39
CA ALA A 56 4.10 -0.96 1.27
C ALA A 56 3.05 -1.04 2.39
N ALA A 57 1.98 -1.81 2.20
CA ALA A 57 0.96 -2.02 3.21
C ALA A 57 1.41 -3.01 4.31
N ILE A 58 2.43 -3.83 4.07
CA ILE A 58 2.87 -4.87 5.02
C ILE A 58 3.25 -4.30 6.40
N PRO A 59 4.12 -3.26 6.52
CA PRO A 59 4.48 -2.73 7.83
C PRO A 59 3.28 -2.19 8.59
N LEU A 60 2.39 -1.48 7.90
CA LEU A 60 1.18 -0.91 8.50
C LEU A 60 0.21 -2.02 8.94
N PHE A 61 0.04 -3.06 8.10
CA PHE A 61 -0.75 -4.23 8.43
C PHE A 61 -0.23 -4.93 9.69
N LEU A 62 1.08 -5.12 9.81
CA LEU A 62 1.70 -5.74 11.00
C LEU A 62 1.43 -4.92 12.27
N ILE A 63 1.51 -3.59 12.20
CA ILE A 63 1.22 -2.70 13.34
C ILE A 63 -0.24 -2.83 13.76
N ILE A 64 -1.17 -2.84 12.79
CA ILE A 64 -2.61 -2.95 13.06
C ILE A 64 -2.96 -4.32 13.66
N VAL A 65 -2.41 -5.40 13.10
CA VAL A 65 -2.59 -6.76 13.63
C VAL A 65 -2.05 -6.88 15.05
N LEU A 66 -0.87 -6.33 15.32
CA LEU A 66 -0.29 -6.33 16.66
C LEU A 66 -1.20 -5.59 17.65
N GLY A 67 -1.68 -4.40 17.28
CA GLY A 67 -2.66 -3.66 18.08
C GLY A 67 -3.92 -4.48 18.35
N PHE A 68 -4.48 -5.11 17.32
CA PHE A 68 -5.64 -5.97 17.47
C PHE A 68 -5.40 -7.10 18.48
N VAL A 69 -4.29 -7.84 18.36
CA VAL A 69 -3.96 -8.94 19.28
C VAL A 69 -3.78 -8.47 20.72
N LEU A 70 -3.13 -7.32 20.93
CA LEU A 70 -2.88 -6.78 22.26
C LEU A 70 -4.15 -6.30 22.97
N PHE A 71 -5.12 -5.78 22.20
CA PHE A 71 -6.33 -5.16 22.76
C PHE A 71 -7.59 -6.03 22.64
N ALA A 72 -7.56 -7.15 21.90
CA ALA A 72 -8.74 -8.01 21.67
C ALA A 72 -9.32 -8.60 22.96
N ALA A 73 -8.52 -8.79 24.01
CA ALA A 73 -8.96 -9.32 25.30
C ALA A 73 -9.48 -8.24 26.27
N VAL A 74 -9.43 -6.96 25.89
CA VAL A 74 -9.91 -5.85 26.73
C VAL A 74 -11.44 -5.79 26.69
N PRO A 75 -12.12 -5.83 27.85
CA PRO A 75 -13.58 -5.69 27.91
C PRO A 75 -14.03 -4.34 27.36
N ALA A 76 -15.08 -4.37 26.53
CA ALA A 76 -15.72 -3.18 25.97
C ALA A 76 -16.18 -2.24 27.10
N GLY A 77 -15.93 -0.94 26.95
CA GLY A 77 -16.40 0.09 27.88
C GLY A 77 -15.43 0.45 29.00
N SER A 78 -14.24 -0.15 29.06
CA SER A 78 -13.18 0.32 29.97
C SER A 78 -12.50 1.58 29.39
N GLY A 79 -12.87 2.76 29.90
CA GLY A 79 -12.17 4.02 29.63
C GLY A 79 -12.25 4.57 28.20
N GLY A 80 -13.25 4.17 27.40
CA GLY A 80 -13.42 4.61 26.01
C GLY A 80 -12.57 3.84 24.99
N VAL A 81 -11.89 2.77 25.42
CA VAL A 81 -11.17 1.86 24.52
C VAL A 81 -12.19 0.91 23.87
N PRO A 82 -12.18 0.77 22.52
CA PRO A 82 -12.99 -0.23 21.83
C PRO A 82 -12.69 -1.63 22.39
N GLY A 83 -13.72 -2.40 22.74
CA GLY A 83 -13.54 -3.77 23.21
C GLY A 83 -13.26 -4.75 22.07
N GLY A 84 -13.13 -6.03 22.40
CA GLY A 84 -12.83 -7.07 21.40
C GLY A 84 -13.79 -7.13 20.22
N VAL A 85 -15.09 -6.87 20.43
CA VAL A 85 -16.10 -6.89 19.35
C VAL A 85 -15.97 -5.65 18.45
N GLU A 86 -15.85 -4.46 19.03
CA GLU A 86 -15.67 -3.22 18.27
C GLU A 86 -14.35 -3.23 17.48
N LEU A 87 -13.26 -3.71 18.10
CA LEU A 87 -11.98 -3.90 17.42
C LEU A 87 -12.09 -4.87 16.25
N LEU A 88 -12.88 -5.94 16.38
CA LEU A 88 -13.08 -6.90 15.29
C LEU A 88 -13.83 -6.28 14.12
N VAL A 89 -14.86 -5.47 14.38
CA VAL A 89 -15.56 -4.71 13.32
C VAL A 89 -14.61 -3.73 12.63
N ILE A 90 -13.82 -2.98 13.40
CA ILE A 90 -12.81 -2.07 12.86
C ILE A 90 -11.82 -2.83 11.98
N PHE A 91 -11.35 -3.99 12.43
CA PHE A 91 -10.38 -4.80 11.71
C PHE A 91 -10.95 -5.32 10.39
N VAL A 92 -12.16 -5.87 10.42
CA VAL A 92 -12.83 -6.45 9.23
C VAL A 92 -13.18 -5.38 8.19
N VAL A 93 -13.54 -4.18 8.61
CA VAL A 93 -13.93 -3.10 7.69
C VAL A 93 -12.74 -2.25 7.24
N MET A 94 -11.88 -1.85 8.18
CA MET A 94 -10.83 -0.87 7.92
C MET A 94 -9.65 -1.48 7.17
N LEU A 95 -9.28 -2.75 7.42
CA LEU A 95 -8.15 -3.37 6.72
C LEU A 95 -8.39 -3.53 5.22
N PRO A 96 -9.52 -4.09 4.74
CA PRO A 96 -9.79 -4.16 3.31
C PRO A 96 -9.82 -2.76 2.68
N MET A 97 -10.41 -1.78 3.37
CA MET A 97 -10.47 -0.41 2.88
C MET A 97 -9.07 0.21 2.76
N MET A 98 -8.20 -0.02 3.73
CA MET A 98 -6.80 0.42 3.71
C MET A 98 -6.02 -0.25 2.58
N LEU A 99 -6.20 -1.56 2.39
CA LEU A 99 -5.56 -2.28 1.28
C LEU A 99 -6.05 -1.75 -0.06
N LEU A 100 -7.35 -1.51 -0.22
CA LEU A 100 -7.91 -0.90 -1.43
C LEU A 100 -7.34 0.51 -1.67
N TRP A 101 -7.17 1.30 -0.61
CA TRP A 101 -6.55 2.63 -0.70
C TRP A 101 -5.10 2.54 -1.18
N PHE A 102 -4.27 1.70 -0.55
CA PHE A 102 -2.86 1.54 -0.89
C PHE A 102 -2.67 0.96 -2.28
N VAL A 103 -3.34 -0.15 -2.59
CA VAL A 103 -3.22 -0.86 -3.86
C VAL A 103 -3.83 -0.01 -4.98
N GLY A 104 -4.98 0.60 -4.77
CA GLY A 104 -5.67 1.44 -5.75
C GLY A 104 -4.86 2.67 -6.11
N LEU A 105 -4.44 3.46 -5.12
CA LEU A 105 -3.61 4.64 -5.37
C LEU A 105 -2.26 4.28 -6.00
N SER A 106 -1.63 3.20 -5.54
CA SER A 106 -0.34 2.77 -6.08
C SER A 106 -0.46 2.22 -7.51
N ALA A 107 -1.57 1.57 -7.85
CA ALA A 107 -1.86 1.17 -9.23
C ALA A 107 -2.08 2.39 -10.15
N VAL A 108 -2.85 3.38 -9.69
CA VAL A 108 -3.06 4.65 -10.42
C VAL A 108 -1.72 5.37 -10.62
N GLY A 109 -0.93 5.48 -9.56
CA GLY A 109 0.43 6.01 -9.62
C GLY A 109 1.26 5.28 -10.67
N GLY A 110 1.33 3.95 -10.58
CA GLY A 110 2.11 3.12 -11.50
C GLY A 110 1.69 3.22 -12.96
N TYR A 111 0.39 3.37 -13.22
CA TYR A 111 -0.12 3.65 -14.57
C TYR A 111 0.42 4.98 -15.09
N VAL A 112 0.28 6.05 -14.29
CA VAL A 112 0.72 7.40 -14.66
C VAL A 112 2.24 7.45 -14.84
N GLY A 113 3.01 6.83 -13.94
CA GLY A 113 4.46 6.77 -14.03
C GLY A 113 4.94 6.07 -15.30
N ALA A 114 4.33 4.94 -15.66
CA ALA A 114 4.65 4.24 -16.91
C ALA A 114 4.23 5.04 -18.16
N TYR A 115 3.08 5.74 -18.11
CA TYR A 115 2.64 6.63 -19.18
C TYR A 115 3.64 7.77 -19.41
N LEU A 116 4.08 8.44 -18.33
CA LEU A 116 5.09 9.50 -18.41
C LEU A 116 6.43 9.01 -18.96
N HIS A 117 6.84 7.78 -18.63
CA HIS A 117 8.04 7.19 -19.20
C HIS A 117 7.90 6.94 -20.71
N ALA A 118 6.72 6.52 -21.16
CA ALA A 118 6.46 6.25 -22.57
C ALA A 118 6.43 7.55 -23.40
N GLU A 119 5.86 8.63 -22.87
CA GLU A 119 5.75 9.93 -23.55
C GLU A 119 7.08 10.71 -23.54
N ALA A 120 7.95 10.45 -22.57
CA ALA A 120 9.27 11.10 -22.47
C ALA A 120 10.34 10.50 -23.41
N ARG A 121 9.97 9.52 -24.25
CA ARG A 121 10.83 8.91 -25.27
C ARG A 121 10.51 9.42 -26.66
#